data_AF-A0A7V4IKQ1-F1
#
_entry.id   AF-A0A7V4IKQ1-F1
#
_cell.length_a   1.000
_cell.length_b   1.000
_cell.length_c   1.000
_cell.angle_alpha   90.00
_cell.angle_beta   90.00
_cell.angle_gamma   90.00
#
_symmetry.space_group_name_H-M   'P 1'
#
loop_
_entity.id
_entity.type
_entity.pdbx_description
1 polymer ?
#
loop_
_entity_poly.entity_id
_entity_poly.type
_entity_poly.pdbx_seq_one_letter_code
_entity_poly.pdbx_strand_id
1 'polypeptide(L)'
;MIYKFLAKLITRKSKRRYRLKLENVKELPAKAYRRVVLSDFWRKNKYAQRVVEFVRRLSHDYGPRPFFAGALLLVALTILVWRDVITEEKPAPVQMAQPERPLTFRDRERATGIVTFFHSAPYAGQLEVFSDWEGKYRIREQGNTVSFIFIGGKSGVEPELFSITHMMSGDWNPADKKDPNIELKEIGRRDDVVFVMKTSKTRPLKGEEAEAYRGIMNDLGEAVKSFKVLKMR
;
A
#
# COMPACT_ATOMS: atom_id res chain seq x y z
N MET A 1 -23.94 -40.41 2.83
CA MET A 1 -22.55 -40.41 3.34
C MET A 1 -21.49 -40.31 2.22
N ILE A 2 -21.72 -40.91 1.04
CA ILE A 2 -20.78 -40.92 -0.12
C ILE A 2 -20.53 -39.52 -0.74
N TYR A 3 -21.55 -38.65 -0.79
CA TYR A 3 -21.46 -37.32 -1.40
C TYR A 3 -20.49 -36.36 -0.67
N LYS A 4 -20.43 -36.41 0.66
CA LYS A 4 -19.48 -35.60 1.45
C LYS A 4 -18.02 -36.04 1.19
N PHE A 5 -17.79 -37.32 0.93
CA PHE A 5 -16.44 -37.85 0.65
C PHE A 5 -15.97 -37.46 -0.76
N LEU A 6 -16.85 -37.54 -1.76
CA LEU A 6 -16.56 -37.10 -3.13
C LEU A 6 -16.29 -35.58 -3.21
N ALA A 7 -17.08 -34.76 -2.50
CA ALA A 7 -16.86 -33.31 -2.42
C ALA A 7 -15.49 -32.95 -1.78
N LYS A 8 -15.07 -33.69 -0.74
CA LYS A 8 -13.79 -33.51 -0.05
C LYS A 8 -12.59 -33.95 -0.90
N LEU A 9 -12.76 -34.94 -1.78
CA LEU A 9 -11.71 -35.42 -2.68
C LEU A 9 -11.50 -34.49 -3.90
N ILE A 10 -12.59 -33.94 -4.44
CA ILE A 10 -12.58 -33.00 -5.58
C ILE A 10 -11.91 -31.68 -5.22
N THR A 11 -12.13 -31.19 -3.99
CA THR A 11 -11.57 -29.91 -3.51
C THR A 11 -10.06 -29.98 -3.25
N ARG A 12 -9.53 -31.11 -2.76
CA ARG A 12 -8.08 -31.24 -2.48
C ARG A 12 -7.21 -31.40 -3.73
N LYS A 13 -7.62 -32.21 -4.72
CA LYS A 13 -6.82 -32.43 -5.95
C LYS A 13 -6.89 -31.28 -6.95
N SER A 14 -8.02 -30.56 -7.03
CA SER A 14 -8.17 -29.43 -7.95
C SER A 14 -7.38 -28.19 -7.49
N LYS A 15 -7.41 -27.86 -6.18
CA LYS A 15 -6.67 -26.70 -5.61
C LYS A 15 -5.16 -26.73 -5.92
N ARG A 16 -4.52 -27.90 -5.88
CA ARG A 16 -3.05 -28.03 -6.06
C ARG A 16 -2.61 -27.86 -7.53
N ARG A 17 -3.44 -28.31 -8.47
CA ARG A 17 -3.08 -28.34 -9.90
C ARG A 17 -3.35 -27.01 -10.63
N TYR A 18 -4.32 -26.22 -10.16
CA TYR A 18 -4.63 -24.92 -10.75
C TYR A 18 -3.76 -23.76 -10.21
N ARG A 19 -3.22 -23.88 -8.98
CA ARG A 19 -2.29 -22.88 -8.42
C ARG A 19 -1.02 -22.70 -9.26
N LEU A 20 -0.49 -23.81 -9.79
CA LEU A 20 0.77 -23.86 -10.55
C LEU A 20 0.69 -23.30 -11.99
N LYS A 21 -0.49 -22.97 -12.52
CA LYS A 21 -0.64 -22.45 -13.90
C LYS A 21 -1.08 -20.98 -13.98
N LEU A 22 -1.43 -20.38 -12.85
CA LEU A 22 -1.96 -19.01 -12.79
C LEU A 22 -0.88 -17.93 -12.69
N GLU A 23 0.39 -18.29 -12.49
CA GLU A 23 1.50 -17.33 -12.44
C GLU A 23 1.81 -16.70 -13.82
N ASN A 24 1.44 -17.35 -14.92
CA ASN A 24 1.76 -16.90 -16.28
C ASN A 24 0.65 -16.07 -16.96
N VAL A 25 -0.41 -15.66 -16.24
CA VAL A 25 -1.58 -14.99 -16.84
C VAL A 25 -1.94 -13.69 -16.12
N LYS A 26 -0.92 -12.93 -15.67
CA LYS A 26 -1.12 -11.69 -14.89
C LYS A 26 -1.49 -10.44 -15.71
N GLU A 27 -1.47 -10.51 -17.04
CA GLU A 27 -1.59 -9.30 -17.89
C GLU A 27 -2.93 -9.16 -18.64
N LEU A 28 -3.92 -10.03 -18.40
CA LEU A 28 -5.20 -9.92 -19.10
C LEU A 28 -6.20 -9.01 -18.34
N PRO A 29 -6.95 -8.13 -19.04
CA PRO A 29 -8.02 -7.35 -18.43
C PRO A 29 -9.06 -8.28 -17.78
N ALA A 30 -9.59 -7.90 -16.61
CA ALA A 30 -10.37 -8.78 -15.73
C ALA A 30 -11.55 -9.52 -16.41
N LYS A 31 -12.17 -8.91 -17.43
CA LYS A 31 -13.23 -9.55 -18.23
C LYS A 31 -12.70 -10.66 -19.16
N ALA A 32 -11.54 -10.46 -19.77
CA ALA A 32 -10.89 -11.46 -20.62
C ALA A 32 -10.34 -12.62 -19.76
N TYR A 33 -9.77 -12.31 -18.60
CA TYR A 33 -9.30 -13.30 -17.63
C TYR A 33 -10.42 -14.25 -17.18
N ARG A 34 -11.60 -13.71 -16.83
CA ARG A 34 -12.77 -14.55 -16.44
C ARG A 34 -13.21 -15.49 -17.56
N ARG A 35 -13.27 -15.02 -18.81
CA ARG A 35 -13.66 -15.88 -19.96
C ARG A 35 -12.65 -16.98 -20.22
N VAL A 36 -11.36 -16.65 -20.23
CA VAL A 36 -10.29 -17.63 -20.48
C VAL A 36 -10.28 -18.69 -19.39
N VAL A 37 -10.29 -18.28 -18.12
CA VAL A 37 -10.29 -19.22 -16.97
C VAL A 37 -11.53 -20.12 -16.96
N LEU A 38 -12.72 -19.58 -17.26
CA LEU A 38 -13.94 -20.38 -17.33
C LEU A 38 -13.88 -21.38 -18.50
N SER A 39 -13.47 -20.95 -19.69
CA SER A 39 -13.40 -21.82 -20.86
C SER A 39 -12.39 -22.96 -20.67
N ASP A 40 -11.21 -22.67 -20.13
CA ASP A 40 -10.16 -23.66 -19.87
C ASP A 40 -10.55 -24.61 -18.74
N PHE A 41 -11.28 -24.13 -17.73
CA PHE A 41 -11.82 -24.95 -16.65
C PHE A 41 -12.80 -25.99 -17.18
N TRP A 42 -13.79 -25.59 -17.98
CA TRP A 42 -14.74 -26.54 -18.58
C TRP A 42 -14.06 -27.54 -19.51
N ARG A 43 -13.00 -27.11 -20.23
CA ARG A 43 -12.27 -27.97 -21.17
C ARG A 43 -11.33 -28.96 -20.49
N LYS A 44 -10.63 -28.55 -19.42
CA LYS A 44 -9.54 -29.34 -18.80
C LYS A 44 -9.94 -30.02 -17.50
N ASN A 45 -11.06 -29.64 -16.88
CA ASN A 45 -11.53 -30.29 -15.66
C ASN A 45 -12.34 -31.55 -15.98
N LYS A 46 -11.76 -32.72 -15.71
CA LYS A 46 -12.39 -34.04 -15.89
C LYS A 46 -13.75 -34.16 -15.19
N TYR A 47 -13.98 -33.42 -14.10
CA TYR A 47 -15.28 -33.41 -13.41
C TYR A 47 -16.32 -32.58 -14.16
N ALA A 48 -15.92 -31.42 -14.69
CA ALA A 48 -16.80 -30.59 -15.51
C ALA A 48 -17.23 -31.34 -16.79
N GLN A 49 -16.30 -32.04 -17.43
CA GLN A 49 -16.61 -32.91 -18.57
C GLN A 49 -17.58 -34.03 -18.22
N ARG A 50 -17.41 -34.69 -17.06
CA ARG A 50 -18.35 -35.73 -16.59
C ARG A 50 -19.75 -35.18 -16.32
N VAL A 51 -19.86 -33.96 -15.79
CA VAL A 51 -21.16 -33.29 -15.59
C VAL A 51 -21.82 -32.98 -16.93
N VAL A 52 -21.06 -32.45 -17.90
CA VAL A 52 -21.57 -32.20 -19.26
C VAL A 52 -22.01 -33.50 -19.94
N GLU A 53 -21.23 -34.56 -19.82
CA GLU A 53 -21.55 -35.87 -20.39
C GLU A 53 -22.77 -36.51 -19.73
N PHE A 54 -22.90 -36.37 -18.41
CA PHE A 54 -24.06 -36.82 -17.65
C PHE A 54 -25.34 -36.07 -18.07
N VAL A 55 -25.28 -34.74 -18.18
CA VAL A 55 -26.39 -33.91 -18.68
C VAL A 55 -26.76 -34.29 -20.11
N ARG A 56 -25.76 -34.57 -20.96
CA ARG A 56 -25.97 -35.00 -22.34
C ARG A 56 -26.66 -36.37 -22.43
N ARG A 57 -26.21 -37.36 -21.65
CA ARG A 57 -26.86 -38.69 -21.59
C ARG A 57 -28.28 -38.59 -21.10
N LEU A 58 -28.48 -37.86 -20.00
CA LEU A 58 -29.80 -37.65 -19.46
C LEU A 58 -30.73 -37.01 -20.52
N SER A 59 -30.30 -35.96 -21.22
CA SER A 59 -31.13 -35.28 -22.23
C SER A 59 -31.59 -36.18 -23.38
N HIS A 60 -30.86 -37.26 -23.65
CA HIS A 60 -31.20 -38.25 -24.66
C HIS A 60 -32.32 -39.21 -24.19
N ASP A 61 -32.38 -39.51 -22.88
CA ASP A 61 -33.22 -40.58 -22.35
C ASP A 61 -34.64 -40.15 -21.91
N TYR A 62 -34.88 -38.86 -21.58
CA TYR A 62 -36.21 -38.43 -21.06
C TYR A 62 -36.89 -37.22 -21.75
N GLY A 63 -36.41 -36.79 -22.92
CA GLY A 63 -37.12 -35.82 -23.78
C GLY A 63 -37.22 -34.36 -23.25
N PRO A 64 -37.56 -33.37 -24.09
CA PRO A 64 -37.18 -31.97 -23.84
C PRO A 64 -37.92 -31.22 -22.71
N ARG A 65 -38.97 -31.76 -22.07
CA ARG A 65 -39.90 -30.92 -21.26
C ARG A 65 -39.75 -30.98 -19.73
N PRO A 66 -39.56 -32.14 -19.06
CA PRO A 66 -39.21 -32.17 -17.63
C PRO A 66 -37.71 -31.90 -17.39
N PHE A 67 -36.91 -31.87 -18.46
CA PHE A 67 -35.46 -31.80 -18.43
C PHE A 67 -34.89 -30.45 -18.02
N PHE A 68 -35.52 -29.36 -18.46
CA PHE A 68 -35.03 -28.01 -18.17
C PHE A 68 -35.07 -27.70 -16.68
N ALA A 69 -36.12 -28.15 -15.97
CA ALA A 69 -36.27 -27.90 -14.54
C ALA A 69 -35.18 -28.64 -13.73
N GLY A 70 -34.93 -29.92 -14.04
CA GLY A 70 -33.89 -30.71 -13.35
C GLY A 70 -32.47 -30.21 -13.64
N ALA A 71 -32.18 -29.84 -14.89
CA ALA A 71 -30.90 -29.28 -15.29
C ALA A 71 -30.66 -27.90 -14.67
N LEU A 72 -31.68 -27.02 -14.63
CA LEU A 72 -31.61 -25.73 -13.95
C LEU A 72 -31.39 -25.88 -12.45
N LEU A 73 -32.03 -26.86 -11.81
CA LEU A 73 -31.85 -27.13 -10.38
C LEU A 73 -30.42 -27.60 -10.07
N LEU A 74 -29.86 -28.47 -10.90
CA LEU A 74 -28.48 -28.94 -10.79
C LEU A 74 -27.48 -27.79 -11.00
N VAL A 75 -27.71 -26.94 -12.00
CA VAL A 75 -26.89 -25.75 -12.25
C VAL A 75 -26.98 -24.77 -11.06
N ALA A 76 -28.18 -24.49 -10.55
CA ALA A 76 -28.39 -23.63 -9.38
C ALA A 76 -27.69 -24.19 -8.12
N LEU A 77 -27.78 -25.50 -7.87
CA LEU A 77 -27.05 -26.17 -6.78
C LEU A 77 -25.54 -26.07 -6.95
N THR A 78 -25.01 -26.24 -8.17
CA THR A 78 -23.57 -26.05 -8.40
C THR A 78 -23.12 -24.60 -8.20
N ILE A 79 -23.94 -23.61 -8.56
CA ILE A 79 -23.65 -22.18 -8.34
C ILE A 79 -23.67 -21.86 -6.83
N LEU A 80 -24.65 -22.37 -6.08
CA LEU A 80 -24.73 -22.16 -4.62
C LEU A 80 -23.54 -22.78 -3.89
N VAL A 81 -23.15 -24.01 -4.23
CA VAL A 81 -21.95 -24.65 -3.66
C VAL A 81 -20.68 -23.88 -4.06
N TRP A 82 -20.62 -23.31 -5.27
CA TRP A 82 -19.49 -22.48 -5.70
C TRP A 82 -19.42 -21.14 -4.96
N ARG A 83 -20.56 -20.54 -4.62
CA ARG A 83 -20.62 -19.29 -3.84
C ARG A 83 -19.95 -19.49 -2.48
N ASP A 84 -20.33 -20.54 -1.74
CA ASP A 84 -19.74 -20.83 -0.43
C ASP A 84 -18.24 -21.14 -0.50
N VAL A 85 -17.78 -21.79 -1.58
CA VAL A 85 -16.35 -22.08 -1.79
C VAL A 85 -15.53 -20.82 -2.16
N ILE A 86 -16.16 -19.77 -2.68
CA ILE A 86 -15.51 -18.49 -3.01
C ILE A 86 -15.59 -17.49 -1.84
N THR A 87 -16.62 -17.58 -1.00
CA THR A 87 -16.78 -16.73 0.20
C THR A 87 -16.06 -17.25 1.44
N GLU A 88 -15.39 -18.41 1.37
CA GLU A 88 -14.31 -18.70 2.32
C GLU A 88 -13.16 -17.71 2.09
N GLU A 89 -13.25 -16.61 2.82
CA GLU A 89 -12.21 -15.66 3.17
C GLU A 89 -10.84 -16.33 3.03
N LYS A 90 -10.06 -15.83 2.08
CA LYS A 90 -8.66 -16.20 1.88
C LYS A 90 -8.02 -16.14 3.27
N PRO A 91 -7.66 -17.27 3.92
CA PRO A 91 -7.06 -17.20 5.22
C PRO A 91 -5.79 -16.37 5.04
N ALA A 92 -5.70 -15.28 5.80
CA ALA A 92 -4.47 -14.50 5.87
C ALA A 92 -3.33 -15.49 6.09
N PRO A 93 -2.18 -15.32 5.40
CA PRO A 93 -1.05 -16.20 5.63
C PRO A 93 -0.78 -16.19 7.13
N VAL A 94 -0.84 -17.37 7.75
CA VAL A 94 -0.40 -17.57 9.13
C VAL A 94 1.07 -17.18 9.14
N GLN A 95 1.35 -15.94 9.52
CA GLN A 95 2.68 -15.54 9.93
C GLN A 95 2.92 -16.35 11.20
N MET A 96 3.77 -17.36 11.09
CA MET A 96 4.36 -17.95 12.28
C MET A 96 5.00 -16.79 13.02
N ALA A 97 4.46 -16.45 14.19
CA ALA A 97 5.06 -15.47 15.09
C ALA A 97 6.51 -15.90 15.30
N GLN A 98 7.43 -15.22 14.62
CA GLN A 98 8.83 -15.34 14.94
C GLN A 98 8.98 -14.82 16.37
N PRO A 99 9.78 -15.48 17.22
CA PRO A 99 10.09 -14.93 18.53
C PRO A 99 10.62 -13.52 18.31
N GLU A 100 10.01 -12.52 18.97
CA GLU A 100 10.38 -11.11 18.88
C GLU A 100 11.87 -10.99 19.19
N ARG A 101 12.70 -10.93 18.14
CA ARG A 101 14.11 -10.60 18.32
C ARG A 101 14.14 -9.14 18.75
N PRO A 102 14.90 -8.79 19.80
CA PRO A 102 15.13 -7.39 20.11
C PRO A 102 15.73 -6.72 18.87
N LEU A 103 15.02 -5.71 18.34
CA LEU A 103 15.43 -4.95 17.17
C LEU A 103 16.83 -4.40 17.42
N THR A 104 17.78 -4.77 16.55
CA THR A 104 19.13 -4.24 16.63
C THR A 104 19.15 -2.82 16.08
N PHE A 105 20.09 -1.98 16.55
CA PHE A 105 20.29 -0.61 16.07
C PHE A 105 20.40 -0.52 14.53
N ARG A 106 20.95 -1.57 13.88
CA ARG A 106 21.08 -1.68 12.42
C ARG A 106 19.77 -1.98 11.68
N ASP A 107 18.77 -2.54 12.35
CA ASP A 107 17.45 -2.74 11.75
C ASP A 107 16.62 -1.45 11.76
N ARG A 108 16.95 -0.49 12.64
CA ARG A 108 16.41 0.88 12.60
C ARG A 108 17.01 1.71 11.47
N GLU A 109 18.31 1.53 11.16
CA GLU A 109 19.01 2.22 10.05
C GLU A 109 18.54 1.81 8.63
N ARG A 110 17.76 0.72 8.49
CA ARG A 110 17.18 0.30 7.19
C ARG A 110 15.73 0.74 6.99
N ALA A 111 15.11 1.35 8.01
CA ALA A 111 13.74 1.85 7.97
C ALA A 111 13.67 3.37 7.79
N THR A 112 14.77 4.01 7.37
CA THR A 112 14.86 5.45 7.20
C THR A 112 15.41 5.80 5.82
N GLY A 113 14.69 6.69 5.12
CA GLY A 113 15.12 7.26 3.86
C GLY A 113 15.89 8.54 4.12
N ILE A 114 17.14 8.62 3.68
CA ILE A 114 17.92 9.86 3.75
C ILE A 114 17.55 10.72 2.56
N VAL A 115 17.09 11.94 2.84
CA VAL A 115 16.81 12.97 1.84
C VAL A 115 17.94 13.98 1.86
N THR A 116 18.42 14.36 0.67
CA THR A 116 19.33 15.48 0.46
C THR A 116 18.63 16.58 -0.35
N PHE A 117 18.94 17.84 -0.06
CA PHE A 117 18.35 19.03 -0.72
C PHE A 117 19.36 20.20 -0.73
N PHE A 118 19.05 21.27 -1.47
CA PHE A 118 19.97 22.39 -1.76
C PHE A 118 21.16 21.98 -2.63
N HIS A 119 20.90 21.13 -3.63
CA HIS A 119 21.94 20.60 -4.50
C HIS A 119 22.65 21.67 -5.34
N SER A 120 22.00 22.80 -5.59
CA SER A 120 22.56 23.93 -6.35
C SER A 120 23.26 24.98 -5.49
N ALA A 121 23.30 24.79 -4.17
CA ALA A 121 23.98 25.69 -3.23
C ALA A 121 25.37 25.15 -2.85
N PRO A 122 26.29 25.99 -2.32
CA PRO A 122 27.59 25.54 -1.83
C PRO A 122 27.50 24.54 -0.66
N TYR A 123 26.33 24.44 -0.03
CA TYR A 123 26.02 23.51 1.04
C TYR A 123 24.76 22.73 0.68
N ALA A 124 24.74 21.43 1.01
CA ALA A 124 23.55 20.61 0.93
C ALA A 124 23.04 20.29 2.34
N GLY A 125 21.73 20.26 2.49
CA GLY A 125 21.08 19.73 3.69
C GLY A 125 20.83 18.23 3.53
N GLN A 126 20.99 17.49 4.61
CA GLN A 126 20.64 16.07 4.69
C GLN A 126 19.71 15.87 5.88
N LEU A 127 18.62 15.14 5.69
CA LEU A 127 17.62 14.83 6.71
C LEU A 127 17.21 13.37 6.60
N GLU A 128 17.14 12.68 7.73
CA GLU A 128 16.56 11.35 7.83
C GLU A 128 15.04 11.44 7.89
N VAL A 129 14.37 10.64 7.06
CA VAL A 129 12.91 10.53 7.00
C VAL A 129 12.50 9.12 7.34
N PHE A 130 11.53 8.97 8.25
CA PHE A 130 11.06 7.67 8.70
C PHE A 130 10.24 6.94 7.64
N SER A 131 10.31 5.60 7.60
CA SER A 131 9.62 4.77 6.62
C SER A 131 8.10 4.97 6.61
N ASP A 132 7.51 5.29 7.74
CA ASP A 132 6.08 5.50 7.87
C ASP A 132 5.62 6.83 7.24
N TRP A 133 6.55 7.72 6.88
CA TRP A 133 6.27 8.94 6.11
C TRP A 133 6.24 8.65 4.60
N GLU A 134 6.78 7.52 4.14
CA GLU A 134 6.89 7.19 2.72
C GLU A 134 5.52 7.25 2.02
N GLY A 135 5.46 7.99 0.90
CA GLY A 135 4.22 8.21 0.14
C GLY A 135 3.22 9.16 0.79
N LYS A 136 3.51 9.73 1.97
CA LYS A 136 2.64 10.71 2.67
C LYS A 136 3.12 12.15 2.53
N TYR A 137 4.32 12.37 2.01
CA TYR A 137 4.84 13.71 1.74
C TYR A 137 5.45 13.81 0.34
N ARG A 138 5.62 15.05 -0.12
CA ARG A 138 6.47 15.41 -1.26
C ARG A 138 7.38 16.57 -0.86
N ILE A 139 8.47 16.71 -1.58
CA ILE A 139 9.47 17.76 -1.34
C ILE A 139 9.40 18.75 -2.49
N ARG A 140 9.39 20.05 -2.19
CA ARG A 140 9.50 21.12 -3.17
C ARG A 140 10.66 22.03 -2.79
N GLU A 141 11.66 22.12 -3.65
CA GLU A 141 12.78 23.05 -3.49
C GLU A 141 12.53 24.30 -4.34
N GLN A 142 12.63 25.48 -3.73
CA GLN A 142 12.45 26.77 -4.39
C GLN A 142 13.43 27.80 -3.79
N GLY A 143 14.46 28.15 -4.57
CA GLY A 143 15.49 29.09 -4.14
C GLY A 143 16.26 28.58 -2.92
N ASN A 144 16.21 29.32 -1.82
CA ASN A 144 16.87 28.97 -0.56
C ASN A 144 15.99 28.18 0.41
N THR A 145 14.79 27.76 -0.03
CA THR A 145 13.80 27.07 0.81
C THR A 145 13.47 25.70 0.24
N VAL A 146 13.40 24.70 1.11
CA VAL A 146 12.82 23.39 0.83
C VAL A 146 11.57 23.19 1.69
N SER A 147 10.45 22.85 1.06
CA SER A 147 9.16 22.62 1.73
C SER A 147 8.81 21.14 1.69
N PHE A 148 8.48 20.58 2.85
CA PHE A 148 7.91 19.25 3.01
C PHE A 148 6.39 19.40 3.06
N ILE A 149 5.72 18.88 2.04
CA ILE A 149 4.28 19.08 1.82
C ILE A 149 3.58 17.74 2.02
N PHE A 150 2.54 17.70 2.84
CA PHE A 150 1.72 16.52 3.05
C PHE A 150 0.84 16.24 1.83
N ILE A 151 0.84 15.01 1.32
CA ILE A 151 0.07 14.57 0.14
C ILE A 151 -1.04 13.57 0.46
N GLY A 152 -1.30 13.32 1.75
CA GLY A 152 -2.19 12.24 2.19
C GLY A 152 -3.69 12.54 2.13
N GLY A 153 -4.14 13.65 1.55
CA GLY A 153 -5.52 14.12 1.66
C GLY A 153 -6.43 13.81 0.46
N LYS A 154 -7.58 13.19 0.68
CA LYS A 154 -8.73 13.16 -0.25
C LYS A 154 -9.34 14.56 -0.43
N SER A 155 -9.10 15.44 0.54
CA SER A 155 -9.57 16.82 0.58
C SER A 155 -8.94 17.75 -0.47
N GLY A 156 -7.89 17.30 -1.17
CA GLY A 156 -7.14 18.13 -2.14
C GLY A 156 -6.34 19.26 -1.48
N VAL A 157 -6.33 19.31 -0.15
CA VAL A 157 -5.53 20.26 0.64
C VAL A 157 -4.17 19.62 0.90
N GLU A 158 -3.11 20.30 0.49
CA GLU A 158 -1.73 19.85 0.66
C GLU A 158 -1.01 20.78 1.66
N PRO A 159 -1.23 20.62 2.97
CA PRO A 159 -0.62 21.50 3.96
C PRO A 159 0.90 21.28 3.98
N GLU A 160 1.65 22.37 4.16
CA GLU A 160 3.07 22.30 4.48
C GLU A 160 3.24 21.73 5.89
N LEU A 161 4.02 20.66 6.02
CA LEU A 161 4.41 20.08 7.30
C LEU A 161 5.43 21.00 7.98
N PHE A 162 6.50 21.27 7.25
CA PHE A 162 7.56 22.20 7.63
C PHE A 162 8.35 22.61 6.39
N SER A 163 9.11 23.68 6.52
CA SER A 163 10.09 24.10 5.54
C SER A 163 11.45 24.33 6.21
N ILE A 164 12.52 24.14 5.46
CA ILE A 164 13.87 24.49 5.87
C ILE A 164 14.35 25.57 4.92
N THR A 165 14.81 26.69 5.46
CA THR A 165 15.39 27.79 4.70
C THR A 165 16.84 27.96 5.11
N HIS A 166 17.73 28.21 4.15
CA HIS A 166 19.09 28.67 4.46
C HIS A 166 19.23 30.17 4.19
N MET A 167 19.97 30.87 5.04
CA MET A 167 20.24 32.31 4.94
C MET A 167 21.61 32.65 5.54
N MET A 168 22.12 33.84 5.25
CA MET A 168 23.38 34.28 5.88
C MET A 168 23.16 34.57 7.37
N SER A 169 24.19 34.37 8.20
CA SER A 169 24.06 34.55 9.66
C SER A 169 23.65 35.98 10.03
N GLY A 170 24.06 36.98 9.24
CA GLY A 170 23.69 38.38 9.44
C GLY A 170 22.19 38.65 9.23
N ASP A 171 21.51 37.83 8.42
CA ASP A 171 20.07 37.95 8.15
C ASP A 171 19.22 37.20 9.18
N TRP A 172 19.83 36.29 9.95
CA TRP A 172 19.14 35.49 10.95
C TRP A 172 19.03 36.22 12.28
N ASN A 173 17.82 36.62 12.64
CA ASN A 173 17.52 37.16 13.96
C ASN A 173 16.44 36.31 14.66
N PRO A 174 16.79 35.58 15.74
CA PRO A 174 15.83 34.75 16.46
C PRO A 174 14.72 35.56 17.15
N ALA A 175 14.90 36.88 17.33
CA ALA A 175 13.91 37.78 17.89
C ALA A 175 12.84 38.25 16.88
N ASP A 176 13.06 38.05 15.57
CA ASP A 176 12.11 38.45 14.51
C ASP A 176 10.92 37.47 14.34
N LYS A 177 10.61 36.67 15.37
CA LYS A 177 9.43 35.80 15.43
C LYS A 177 8.15 36.64 15.57
N LYS A 178 7.71 37.25 14.47
CA LYS A 178 6.55 38.15 14.44
C LYS A 178 5.20 37.45 14.30
N ASP A 179 5.17 36.16 13.95
CA ASP A 179 3.92 35.41 13.76
C ASP A 179 3.74 34.32 14.85
N PRO A 180 2.71 34.40 15.72
CA PRO A 180 2.44 33.40 16.75
C PRO A 180 2.03 32.01 16.20
N ASN A 181 1.71 31.92 14.91
CA ASN A 181 1.36 30.69 14.21
C ASN A 181 2.55 30.04 13.50
N ILE A 182 3.72 30.66 13.56
CA ILE A 182 4.94 30.15 12.94
C ILE A 182 5.99 29.95 14.02
N GLU A 183 6.49 28.73 14.11
CA GLU A 183 7.66 28.44 14.94
C GLU A 183 8.90 28.37 14.05
N LEU A 184 9.87 29.23 14.35
CA LEU A 184 11.18 29.22 13.71
C LEU A 184 12.22 28.65 14.69
N LYS A 185 13.03 27.72 14.18
CA LYS A 185 14.08 27.06 14.95
C LYS A 185 15.34 26.91 14.10
N GLU A 186 16.47 27.38 14.60
CA GLU A 186 17.77 27.05 14.01
C GLU A 186 18.04 25.55 14.19
N ILE A 187 18.31 24.86 13.07
CA ILE A 187 18.56 23.41 13.05
C ILE A 187 19.99 23.06 12.69
N GLY A 188 20.75 24.02 12.15
CA GLY A 188 22.16 23.85 11.85
C GLY A 188 22.80 25.15 11.40
N ARG A 189 24.11 25.23 11.56
CA ARG A 189 24.92 26.35 11.11
C ARG A 189 26.24 25.82 10.55
N ARG A 190 26.69 26.41 9.46
CA ARG A 190 28.00 26.11 8.88
C ARG A 190 28.56 27.35 8.22
N ASP A 191 29.79 27.69 8.58
CA ASP A 191 30.45 28.91 8.12
C ASP A 191 29.53 30.13 8.40
N ASP A 192 29.19 30.93 7.38
CA ASP A 192 28.28 32.06 7.52
C ASP A 192 26.83 31.76 7.09
N VAL A 193 26.45 30.48 6.99
CA VAL A 193 25.10 30.06 6.60
C VAL A 193 24.38 29.39 7.77
N VAL A 194 23.16 29.86 8.04
CA VAL A 194 22.24 29.32 9.04
C VAL A 194 21.09 28.60 8.35
N PHE A 195 20.79 27.39 8.83
CA PHE A 195 19.62 26.61 8.43
C PHE A 195 18.54 26.74 9.47
N VAL A 196 17.39 27.26 9.05
CA VAL A 196 16.24 27.53 9.90
C VAL A 196 15.09 26.65 9.46
N MET A 197 14.57 25.84 10.37
CA MET A 197 13.30 25.16 10.20
C MET A 197 12.16 26.11 10.57
N LYS A 198 11.13 26.09 9.73
CA LYS A 198 9.86 26.75 9.93
C LYS A 198 8.76 25.70 10.00
N THR A 199 8.00 25.68 11.09
CA THR A 199 6.77 24.91 11.21
C THR A 199 5.59 25.87 11.31
N SER A 200 4.50 25.58 10.59
CA SER A 200 3.27 26.37 10.67
C SER A 200 2.22 25.60 11.44
N LYS A 201 1.49 26.31 12.30
CA LYS A 201 0.23 25.81 12.87
C LYS A 201 -0.83 25.91 11.77
N THR A 202 -0.82 24.94 10.86
CA THR A 202 -1.81 24.85 9.79
C THR A 202 -3.20 24.52 10.35
N ARG A 203 -4.23 24.78 9.54
CA ARG A 203 -5.62 24.47 9.89
C ARG A 203 -5.76 22.98 10.24
N PRO A 204 -6.58 22.64 11.24
CA PRO A 204 -6.76 21.26 11.65
C PRO A 204 -7.35 20.44 10.50
N LEU A 205 -6.63 19.40 10.10
CA LEU A 205 -7.14 18.32 9.26
C LEU A 205 -8.18 17.51 10.07
N LYS A 206 -9.03 16.74 9.38
CA LYS A 206 -10.05 15.88 10.01
C LYS A 206 -9.89 14.41 9.58
N GLY A 207 -10.31 13.48 10.44
CA GLY A 207 -10.32 12.04 10.16
C GLY A 207 -8.92 11.43 10.06
N GLU A 208 -8.77 10.39 9.24
CA GLU A 208 -7.53 9.64 9.04
C GLU A 208 -6.35 10.54 8.58
N GLU A 209 -6.63 11.58 7.79
CA GLU A 209 -5.63 12.56 7.33
C GLU A 209 -4.99 13.31 8.51
N ALA A 210 -5.78 13.61 9.53
CA ALA A 210 -5.32 14.30 10.74
C ALA A 210 -4.46 13.41 11.63
N GLU A 211 -4.71 12.11 11.64
CA GLU A 211 -3.89 11.14 12.39
C GLU A 211 -2.54 10.96 11.72
N ALA A 212 -2.52 10.77 10.39
CA ALA A 212 -1.29 10.66 9.63
C ALA A 212 -0.43 11.94 9.72
N TYR A 213 -1.05 13.11 9.57
CA TYR A 213 -0.37 14.40 9.73
C TYR A 213 0.20 14.58 11.14
N ARG A 214 -0.59 14.29 12.19
CA ARG A 214 -0.10 14.39 13.57
C ARG A 214 1.03 13.41 13.87
N GLY A 215 0.98 12.19 13.31
CA GLY A 215 2.09 11.23 13.41
C GLY A 215 3.40 11.83 12.91
N ILE A 216 3.41 12.34 11.67
CA ILE A 216 4.57 12.99 11.07
C ILE A 216 5.07 14.17 11.93
N MET A 217 4.15 15.02 12.42
CA MET A 217 4.52 16.17 13.24
C MET A 217 5.07 15.78 14.61
N ASN A 218 4.63 14.67 15.21
CA ASN A 218 5.18 14.16 16.46
C ASN A 218 6.63 13.65 16.26
N ASP A 219 6.90 13.01 15.13
CA ASP A 219 8.22 12.45 14.81
C ASP A 219 9.19 13.53 14.28
N LEU A 220 8.68 14.69 13.87
CA LEU A 220 9.48 15.79 13.31
C LEU A 220 10.63 16.20 14.23
N GLY A 221 10.39 16.22 15.54
CA GLY A 221 11.42 16.55 16.53
C GLY A 221 12.60 15.58 16.51
N GLU A 222 12.38 14.30 16.17
CA GLU A 222 13.42 13.29 16.02
C GLU A 222 14.08 13.38 14.63
N ALA A 223 13.29 13.53 13.57
CA ALA A 223 13.80 13.74 12.21
C ALA A 223 14.79 14.92 12.16
N VAL A 224 14.44 16.05 12.78
CA VAL A 224 15.31 17.25 12.79
C VAL A 224 16.63 17.03 13.52
N LYS A 225 16.71 16.13 14.50
CA LYS A 225 17.98 15.80 15.18
C LYS A 225 18.97 15.09 14.25
N SER A 226 18.46 14.44 13.19
CA SER A 226 19.30 13.80 12.17
C SER A 226 19.89 14.80 11.16
N PHE A 227 19.47 16.07 11.20
CA PHE A 227 19.85 17.06 10.20
C PHE A 227 21.37 17.27 10.16
N LYS A 228 21.94 17.19 8.96
CA LYS A 228 23.37 17.38 8.72
C LYS A 228 23.57 18.36 7.56
N VAL A 229 24.56 19.24 7.72
CA VAL A 229 25.00 20.13 6.64
C VAL A 229 26.21 19.52 5.94
N LEU A 230 26.07 19.20 4.67
CA LEU A 230 27.12 18.65 3.81
C LEU A 230 27.80 19.80 3.05
N LYS A 231 29.12 19.73 2.90
CA LYS A 231 29.88 20.64 2.04
C LYS A 231 29.88 20.08 0.63
N MET A 232 29.36 20.83 -0.34
CA MET A 232 29.45 20.45 -1.75
C MET A 232 30.84 20.85 -2.28
N ARG A 233 31.44 19.98 -3.09
CA ARG A 233 32.76 20.20 -3.70
C ARG A 233 32.61 20.93 -5.03
#